data_AF-A0A538PUK4-F1
#
_entry.id   AF-A0A538PUK4-F1
#
_cell.length_a   1.000
_cell.length_b   1.000
_cell.length_c   1.000
_cell.angle_alpha   90.00
_cell.angle_beta   90.00
_cell.angle_gamma   90.00
#
_symmetry.space_group_name_H-M   'P 1'
#
loop_
_entity.id
_entity.type
_entity.pdbx_description
1 polymer ?
#
loop_
_entity_poly.entity_id
_entity_poly.type
_entity_poly.pdbx_seq_one_letter_code
_entity_poly.pdbx_strand_id
1 'polypeptide(L)'
;MSDSPRFDASVILPFGDDEEAVGLAVKRTAEHLRSLGLSFEILAIDEDSTDNSHAVLALLRAEVPELRVTHAPGRGRGVDVGAGRAQGTLLLVTTPDVASASLDGAGEACRRLLAGDGDAEVALGSFTAARRVRAMAAFRGARLAGAAMHRRLSKRLQMLSLAVRITAPTGAVAKTAAGRFGAFARFG
;
A
#
# COMPACT_ATOMS: atom_id res chain seq x y z
N MET A 1 -2.86 -15.91 -23.19
CA MET A 1 -3.22 -14.55 -23.61
C MET A 1 -2.17 -13.63 -23.02
N SER A 2 -1.29 -13.08 -23.87
CA SER A 2 -0.26 -12.15 -23.41
C SER A 2 -0.96 -10.80 -23.17
N ASP A 3 -1.49 -10.62 -21.95
CA ASP A 3 -2.15 -9.38 -21.56
C ASP A 3 -1.03 -8.37 -21.25
N SER A 4 -0.66 -7.58 -22.26
CA SER A 4 0.29 -6.49 -22.11
C SER A 4 -0.21 -5.57 -20.99
N PRO A 5 0.68 -5.13 -20.07
CA PRO A 5 0.27 -4.29 -18.96
C PRO A 5 -0.36 -3.00 -19.49
N ARG A 6 -1.55 -2.66 -18.98
CA ARG A 6 -2.28 -1.44 -19.36
C ARG A 6 -1.74 -0.20 -18.64
N PHE A 7 -1.11 -0.41 -17.49
CA PHE A 7 -0.61 0.63 -16.61
C PHE A 7 0.82 0.32 -16.15
N ASP A 8 1.55 1.34 -15.71
CA ASP A 8 2.84 1.16 -15.05
C ASP A 8 2.63 0.54 -13.66
N ALA A 9 1.62 0.98 -12.92
CA ALA A 9 1.31 0.49 -11.58
C ALA A 9 -0.18 0.25 -11.35
N SER A 10 -0.51 -0.83 -10.66
CA SER A 10 -1.80 -1.00 -9.98
C SER A 10 -1.59 -0.77 -8.49
N VAL A 11 -2.21 0.28 -7.95
CA VAL A 11 -2.25 0.50 -6.51
C VAL A 11 -3.34 -0.39 -5.93
N ILE A 12 -3.03 -1.17 -4.89
CA ILE A 12 -3.99 -1.95 -4.13
C ILE A 12 -4.12 -1.30 -2.76
N LEU A 13 -5.30 -0.78 -2.49
CA LEU A 13 -5.65 -0.08 -1.26
C LEU A 13 -6.78 -0.87 -0.57
N PRO A 14 -6.45 -1.92 0.21
CA PRO A 14 -7.44 -2.61 1.03
C PRO A 14 -7.94 -1.66 2.14
N PHE A 15 -9.25 -1.64 2.37
CA PHE A 15 -9.86 -0.82 3.41
C PHE A 15 -11.00 -1.57 4.11
N GLY A 16 -11.26 -1.22 5.36
CA GLY A 16 -12.34 -1.76 6.17
C GLY A 16 -12.63 -0.84 7.34
N ASP A 17 -13.74 -0.11 7.26
CA ASP A 17 -14.14 0.97 8.18
C ASP A 17 -13.10 2.11 8.25
N ASP A 18 -12.75 2.71 7.10
CA ASP A 18 -11.70 3.73 6.94
C ASP A 18 -12.23 5.07 6.39
N GLU A 19 -13.49 5.44 6.68
CA GLU A 19 -14.15 6.61 6.08
C GLU A 19 -13.39 7.94 6.24
N GLU A 20 -12.63 8.09 7.33
CA GLU A 20 -11.83 9.29 7.62
C GLU A 20 -10.57 9.41 6.75
N ALA A 21 -10.00 8.30 6.29
CA ALA A 21 -8.70 8.25 5.62
C ALA A 21 -8.80 7.90 4.14
N VAL A 22 -9.76 7.04 3.76
CA VAL A 22 -9.80 6.41 2.43
C VAL A 22 -9.92 7.42 1.29
N GLY A 23 -10.69 8.49 1.50
CA GLY A 23 -10.84 9.53 0.48
C GLY A 23 -9.57 10.32 0.23
N LEU A 24 -8.91 10.75 1.31
CA LEU A 24 -7.64 11.49 1.22
C LEU A 24 -6.51 10.60 0.66
N ALA A 25 -6.46 9.33 1.07
CA ALA A 25 -5.51 8.35 0.56
C ALA A 25 -5.60 8.21 -0.95
N VAL A 26 -6.81 8.07 -1.50
CA VAL A 26 -7.03 7.98 -2.95
C VAL A 26 -6.57 9.26 -3.67
N LYS A 27 -6.97 10.44 -3.19
CA LYS A 27 -6.57 11.72 -3.80
C LYS A 27 -5.06 11.89 -3.84
N ARG A 28 -4.39 11.74 -2.69
CA ARG A 28 -2.94 11.87 -2.57
C ARG A 28 -2.19 10.86 -3.44
N THR A 29 -2.68 9.62 -3.49
CA THR A 29 -2.09 8.59 -4.34
C THR A 29 -2.18 8.95 -5.81
N ALA A 30 -3.35 9.42 -6.26
CA ALA A 30 -3.54 9.84 -7.64
C ALA A 30 -2.65 11.04 -7.98
N GLU A 31 -2.63 12.09 -7.15
CA GLU A 31 -1.78 13.27 -7.34
C GLU A 31 -0.29 12.90 -7.39
N HIS A 32 0.16 12.05 -6.47
CA HIS A 32 1.55 11.58 -6.42
C HIS A 32 1.93 10.85 -7.71
N LEU A 33 1.16 9.86 -8.16
CA LEU A 33 1.49 9.08 -9.35
C LEU A 33 1.37 9.89 -10.65
N ARG A 34 0.39 10.80 -10.73
CA ARG A 34 0.28 11.77 -11.85
C ARG A 34 1.50 12.68 -11.92
N SER A 35 1.99 13.19 -10.78
CA SER A 35 3.18 14.06 -10.73
C SER A 35 4.45 13.37 -11.23
N LEU A 36 4.49 12.04 -11.19
CA LEU A 36 5.59 11.21 -11.67
C LEU A 36 5.44 10.81 -13.14
N GLY A 37 4.34 11.18 -13.79
CA GLY A 37 4.03 10.80 -15.17
C GLY A 37 3.76 9.30 -15.37
N LEU A 38 3.43 8.57 -14.28
CA LEU A 38 3.12 7.15 -14.35
C LEU A 38 1.67 6.95 -14.79
N SER A 39 1.43 5.95 -15.64
CA SER A 39 0.09 5.43 -15.88
C SER A 39 -0.31 4.47 -14.76
N PHE A 40 -1.50 4.63 -14.19
CA PHE A 40 -1.91 3.83 -13.04
C PHE A 40 -3.42 3.57 -12.96
N GLU A 41 -3.77 2.60 -12.12
CA GLU A 41 -5.11 2.42 -11.57
C GLU A 41 -5.02 2.32 -10.05
N ILE A 42 -6.09 2.72 -9.36
CA ILE A 42 -6.25 2.55 -7.91
C ILE A 42 -7.37 1.55 -7.68
N LEU A 43 -7.01 0.38 -7.17
CA LEU A 43 -7.92 -0.67 -6.73
C LEU A 43 -8.18 -0.48 -5.24
N ALA A 44 -9.22 0.28 -4.90
CA ALA A 44 -9.74 0.35 -3.53
C ALA A 44 -10.55 -0.92 -3.26
N ILE A 45 -10.05 -1.76 -2.35
CA ILE A 45 -10.64 -3.07 -2.07
C ILE A 45 -11.32 -3.06 -0.70
N ASP A 46 -12.64 -3.03 -0.71
CA ASP A 46 -13.46 -3.12 0.48
C ASP A 46 -13.39 -4.52 1.09
N GLU A 47 -13.07 -4.60 2.39
CA GLU A 47 -12.94 -5.84 3.15
C GLU A 47 -14.06 -6.00 4.21
N ASP A 48 -15.31 -5.84 3.78
CA ASP A 48 -16.54 -5.84 4.61
C ASP A 48 -16.72 -4.58 5.48
N SER A 49 -16.58 -3.39 4.90
CA SER A 49 -16.87 -2.13 5.59
C SER A 49 -18.36 -2.02 5.97
N THR A 50 -18.60 -1.40 7.12
CA THR A 50 -19.92 -1.14 7.71
C THR A 50 -20.21 0.35 7.90
N ASP A 51 -19.25 1.21 7.58
CA ASP A 51 -19.31 2.67 7.66
C ASP A 51 -19.58 3.33 6.28
N ASN A 52 -19.37 4.65 6.17
CA ASN A 52 -19.62 5.39 4.94
C ASN A 52 -18.45 5.35 3.93
N SER A 53 -17.44 4.48 4.10
CA SER A 53 -16.27 4.41 3.23
C SER A 53 -16.63 4.30 1.73
N HIS A 54 -17.66 3.51 1.39
CA HIS A 54 -18.15 3.38 0.01
C HIS A 54 -18.75 4.67 -0.53
N ALA A 55 -19.51 5.39 0.29
CA ALA A 55 -20.12 6.65 -0.12
C ALA A 55 -19.04 7.71 -0.42
N VAL A 56 -18.01 7.78 0.43
CA VAL A 56 -16.85 8.65 0.21
C VAL A 56 -16.17 8.33 -1.13
N LEU A 57 -15.89 7.06 -1.40
CA LEU A 57 -15.24 6.65 -2.66
C LEU A 57 -16.11 6.84 -3.90
N ALA A 58 -17.43 6.69 -3.78
CA ALA A 58 -18.36 6.91 -4.89
C ALA A 58 -18.32 8.36 -5.37
N LEU A 59 -18.28 9.33 -4.44
CA LEU A 59 -18.18 10.76 -4.76
C LEU A 59 -16.85 11.10 -5.45
N LEU A 60 -15.77 10.38 -5.12
CA LEU A 60 -14.42 10.65 -5.65
C LEU A 60 -14.18 10.15 -7.07
N ARG A 61 -15.02 9.26 -7.60
CA ARG A 61 -14.83 8.72 -8.96
C ARG A 61 -14.81 9.79 -10.05
N ALA A 62 -15.50 10.91 -9.85
CA ALA A 62 -15.49 12.01 -10.81
C ALA A 62 -14.15 12.76 -10.83
N GLU A 63 -13.46 12.85 -9.69
CA GLU A 63 -12.17 13.54 -9.54
C GLU A 63 -10.97 12.61 -9.83
N VAL A 64 -11.15 11.31 -9.58
CA VAL A 64 -10.12 10.27 -9.75
C VAL A 64 -10.66 9.18 -10.67
N PRO A 65 -10.64 9.37 -12.00
CA PRO A 65 -11.12 8.37 -12.97
C PRO A 65 -10.30 7.07 -12.96
N GLU A 66 -9.09 7.08 -12.39
CA GLU A 66 -8.24 5.90 -12.18
C GLU A 66 -8.75 5.00 -11.03
N LEU A 67 -9.71 5.48 -10.22
CA LEU A 67 -10.26 4.75 -9.07
C LEU A 67 -11.26 3.68 -9.50
N ARG A 68 -10.99 2.45 -9.06
CA ARG A 68 -11.90 1.31 -9.14
C ARG A 68 -12.13 0.77 -7.73
N VAL A 69 -13.40 0.73 -7.34
CA VAL A 69 -13.81 0.15 -6.04
C VAL A 69 -14.27 -1.27 -6.28
N THR A 70 -13.71 -2.23 -5.54
CA THR A 70 -14.08 -3.65 -5.60
C THR A 70 -14.23 -4.21 -4.20
N HIS A 71 -14.94 -5.32 -4.06
CA HIS A 71 -15.17 -6.00 -2.80
C HIS A 71 -14.31 -7.27 -2.66
N ALA A 72 -13.84 -7.54 -1.44
CA ALA A 72 -13.19 -8.77 -1.00
C ALA A 72 -13.90 -9.34 0.24
N PRO A 73 -14.26 -10.63 0.25
CA PRO A 73 -14.97 -11.21 1.38
C PRO A 73 -14.01 -11.48 2.55
N GLY A 74 -14.15 -10.70 3.62
CA GLY A 74 -13.40 -10.83 4.86
C GLY A 74 -12.15 -9.94 4.95
N ARG A 75 -11.97 -9.32 6.13
CA ARG A 75 -10.75 -8.58 6.50
C ARG A 75 -9.45 -9.34 6.18
N GLY A 76 -8.54 -8.62 5.54
CA GLY A 76 -7.23 -9.06 5.08
C GLY A 76 -7.18 -9.74 3.72
N ARG A 77 -8.30 -9.89 3.01
CA ARG A 77 -8.33 -10.54 1.67
C ARG A 77 -8.09 -9.56 0.52
N GLY A 78 -8.11 -8.26 0.78
CA GLY A 78 -8.05 -7.22 -0.23
C GLY A 78 -6.76 -7.22 -1.03
N VAL A 79 -5.62 -7.57 -0.41
CA VAL A 79 -4.34 -7.71 -1.12
C VAL A 79 -4.38 -8.83 -2.18
N ASP A 80 -4.94 -9.99 -1.83
CA ASP A 80 -5.08 -11.15 -2.75
C ASP A 80 -6.05 -10.81 -3.89
N VAL A 81 -7.23 -10.30 -3.54
CA VAL A 81 -8.29 -9.90 -4.47
C VAL A 81 -7.83 -8.80 -5.42
N GLY A 82 -7.10 -7.81 -4.90
CA GLY A 82 -6.54 -6.70 -5.66
C GLY A 82 -5.44 -7.15 -6.61
N ALA A 83 -4.51 -8.00 -6.14
CA ALA A 83 -3.44 -8.54 -6.98
C ALA A 83 -3.99 -9.36 -8.17
N GLY A 84 -5.09 -10.09 -7.95
CA GLY A 84 -5.78 -10.85 -9.00
C GLY A 84 -6.50 -9.97 -10.04
N ARG A 85 -6.79 -8.70 -9.72
CA ARG A 85 -7.49 -7.74 -10.61
C ARG A 85 -6.58 -6.71 -11.25
N ALA A 86 -5.35 -6.59 -10.75
CA ALA A 86 -4.35 -5.64 -11.20
C ALA A 86 -3.92 -5.86 -12.66
N GLN A 87 -3.91 -4.77 -13.42
CA GLN A 87 -3.55 -4.69 -14.83
C GLN A 87 -2.23 -3.96 -15.08
N GLY A 88 -1.55 -3.50 -14.01
CA GLY A 88 -0.30 -2.77 -14.06
C GLY A 88 0.94 -3.66 -14.16
N THR A 89 2.07 -3.08 -14.55
CA THR A 89 3.38 -3.75 -14.53
C THR A 89 3.82 -4.02 -13.09
N LEU A 90 3.61 -3.06 -12.21
CA LEU A 90 3.87 -3.14 -10.78
C LEU A 90 2.59 -3.30 -9.97
N LEU A 91 2.70 -3.99 -8.83
CA LEU A 91 1.75 -3.91 -7.73
C LEU A 91 2.32 -2.95 -6.69
N LEU A 92 1.55 -1.93 -6.31
CA LEU A 92 1.88 -1.05 -5.18
C LEU A 92 0.82 -1.22 -4.09
N VAL A 93 1.18 -1.81 -2.97
CA VAL A 93 0.27 -2.07 -1.85
C VAL A 93 0.56 -1.11 -0.71
N THR A 94 -0.47 -0.47 -0.17
CA THR A 94 -0.44 0.40 1.02
C THR A 94 -1.84 0.44 1.65
N THR A 95 -2.01 1.05 2.82
CA THR A 95 -3.31 1.19 3.51
C THR A 95 -3.80 2.64 3.51
N PRO A 96 -5.11 2.89 3.70
CA PRO A 96 -5.68 4.24 3.78
C PRO A 96 -4.99 5.16 4.79
N ASP A 97 -4.78 4.69 6.03
CA ASP A 97 -4.14 5.46 7.11
C ASP A 97 -2.71 5.88 6.75
N VAL A 98 -1.98 5.00 6.08
CA VAL A 98 -0.60 5.27 5.66
C VAL A 98 -0.55 6.19 4.45
N ALA A 99 -1.29 5.87 3.39
CA ALA A 99 -1.28 6.63 2.14
C ALA A 99 -1.89 8.03 2.29
N SER A 100 -2.83 8.21 3.21
CA SER A 100 -3.32 9.54 3.57
C SER A 100 -2.26 10.37 4.30
N ALA A 101 -1.35 9.74 5.06
CA ALA A 101 -0.27 10.41 5.76
C ALA A 101 0.94 10.74 4.86
N SER A 102 1.52 9.73 4.20
CA SER A 102 2.69 9.89 3.33
C SER A 102 2.81 8.75 2.30
N LEU A 103 3.38 9.08 1.14
CA LEU A 103 3.76 8.13 0.08
C LEU A 103 5.27 8.17 -0.19
N ASP A 104 6.06 8.68 0.76
CA ASP A 104 7.49 8.89 0.60
C ASP A 104 8.22 7.61 0.19
N GLY A 105 9.01 7.71 -0.87
CA GLY A 105 9.76 6.59 -1.44
C GLY A 105 8.95 5.68 -2.36
N ALA A 106 7.61 5.70 -2.34
CA ALA A 106 6.79 4.80 -3.17
C ALA A 106 7.01 5.06 -4.67
N GLY A 107 6.99 6.32 -5.10
CA GLY A 107 7.25 6.70 -6.49
C GLY A 107 8.66 6.38 -6.98
N GLU A 108 9.65 6.56 -6.11
CA GLU A 108 11.04 6.23 -6.40
C GLU A 108 11.27 4.71 -6.49
N ALA A 109 10.64 3.94 -5.60
CA ALA A 109 10.61 2.48 -5.70
C ALA A 109 9.96 2.02 -7.01
N CYS A 110 8.85 2.64 -7.44
CA CYS A 110 8.22 2.35 -8.71
C CYS A 110 9.16 2.60 -9.89
N ARG A 111 9.85 3.76 -9.92
CA ARG A 111 10.80 4.09 -10.98
C ARG A 111 11.96 3.09 -11.07
N ARG A 112 12.58 2.72 -9.94
CA ARG A 112 13.62 1.68 -9.90
C ARG A 112 13.13 0.35 -10.44
N LEU A 113 11.98 -0.11 -9.95
CA LEU A 113 11.43 -1.38 -10.36
C LEU A 113 11.05 -1.37 -11.84
N LEU A 114 10.47 -0.30 -12.38
CA LEU A 114 10.20 -0.17 -13.83
C LEU A 114 11.49 -0.17 -14.65
N ALA A 115 12.55 0.47 -14.16
CA ALA A 115 13.86 0.53 -14.82
C ALA A 115 14.64 -0.80 -14.81
N GLY A 116 14.18 -1.82 -14.08
CA GLY A 116 14.90 -3.12 -14.00
C GLY A 116 15.72 -3.33 -12.75
N ASP A 117 15.75 -2.36 -11.83
CA ASP A 117 16.53 -2.45 -10.59
C ASP A 117 15.77 -3.22 -9.50
N GLY A 118 15.69 -4.54 -9.69
CA GLY A 118 15.11 -5.49 -8.74
C GLY A 118 13.68 -5.90 -9.03
N ASP A 119 13.12 -6.67 -8.09
CA ASP A 119 11.83 -7.34 -8.22
C ASP A 119 10.77 -6.83 -7.27
N ALA A 120 11.19 -6.40 -6.08
CA ALA A 120 10.32 -5.80 -5.11
C ALA A 120 11.08 -4.86 -4.20
N GLU A 121 10.35 -3.88 -3.68
CA GLU A 121 10.79 -3.00 -2.62
C GLU A 121 9.73 -2.95 -1.53
N VAL A 122 10.15 -3.12 -0.28
CA VAL A 122 9.27 -3.10 0.88
C VAL A 122 9.77 -2.04 1.86
N ALA A 123 9.02 -0.95 1.96
CA ALA A 123 9.16 0.01 3.05
C ALA A 123 8.29 -0.44 4.23
N LEU A 124 8.92 -0.92 5.29
CA LEU A 124 8.21 -1.50 6.44
C LEU A 124 7.27 -0.47 7.08
N GLY A 125 5.99 -0.83 7.17
CA GLY A 125 4.95 0.05 7.71
C GLY A 125 4.45 1.12 6.74
N SER A 126 4.95 1.15 5.49
CA SER A 126 4.58 2.17 4.51
C SER A 126 3.97 1.58 3.23
N PHE A 127 4.77 0.82 2.47
CA PHE A 127 4.29 0.26 1.21
C PHE A 127 5.06 -1.01 0.80
N THR A 128 4.50 -1.71 -0.17
CA THR A 128 5.17 -2.78 -0.90
C THR A 128 4.97 -2.59 -2.39
N ALA A 129 6.06 -2.36 -3.11
CA ALA A 129 6.08 -2.31 -4.57
C ALA A 129 6.70 -3.61 -5.11
N ALA A 130 6.10 -4.24 -6.12
CA ALA A 130 6.65 -5.47 -6.69
C ALA A 130 6.26 -5.65 -8.16
N ARG A 131 7.15 -6.27 -8.95
CA ARG A 131 6.84 -6.66 -10.34
C ARG A 131 5.73 -7.70 -10.35
N ARG A 132 4.56 -7.33 -10.90
CA ARG A 132 3.31 -8.11 -10.77
C ARG A 132 3.48 -9.58 -11.14
N VAL A 133 4.04 -9.86 -12.31
CA VAL A 133 4.19 -11.22 -12.83
C VAL A 133 5.15 -12.05 -11.96
N ARG A 134 6.31 -11.50 -11.59
CA ARG A 134 7.33 -12.22 -10.81
C ARG A 134 6.89 -12.47 -9.36
N ALA A 135 6.17 -11.51 -8.78
CA ALA A 135 5.80 -11.54 -7.38
C ALA A 135 4.41 -12.16 -7.11
N MET A 136 3.65 -12.55 -8.14
CA MET A 136 2.25 -12.96 -8.01
C MET A 136 2.03 -14.06 -6.95
N ALA A 137 2.95 -15.03 -6.84
CA ALA A 137 2.86 -16.10 -5.85
C ALA A 137 2.93 -15.58 -4.40
N ALA A 138 3.58 -14.44 -4.15
CA ALA A 138 3.62 -13.81 -2.83
C ALA A 138 2.27 -13.17 -2.46
N PHE A 139 1.46 -12.74 -3.42
CA PHE A 139 0.18 -12.10 -3.16
C PHE A 139 -0.98 -13.12 -3.11
N ARG A 140 -0.91 -14.18 -3.91
CA ARG A 140 -1.97 -15.19 -4.00
C ARG A 140 -2.26 -15.86 -2.66
N GLY A 141 -3.53 -15.89 -2.27
CA GLY A 141 -4.02 -16.48 -1.03
C GLY A 141 -3.53 -15.76 0.24
N ALA A 142 -2.97 -14.56 0.10
CA ALA A 142 -2.51 -13.81 1.25
C ALA A 142 -3.70 -13.30 2.08
N ARG A 143 -3.58 -13.39 3.40
CA ARG A 143 -4.50 -12.77 4.36
C ARG A 143 -3.74 -11.77 5.22
N LEU A 144 -3.76 -10.50 4.82
CA LEU A 144 -2.87 -9.44 5.28
C LEU A 144 -3.67 -8.20 5.68
N ALA A 145 -3.49 -7.74 6.91
CA ALA A 145 -4.14 -6.55 7.43
C ALA A 145 -3.21 -5.82 8.42
N GLY A 146 -3.42 -4.51 8.54
CA GLY A 146 -2.76 -3.64 9.52
C GLY A 146 -1.23 -3.60 9.42
N ALA A 147 -0.60 -3.17 10.52
CA ALA A 147 0.84 -2.86 10.57
C ALA A 147 1.78 -4.04 10.23
N ALA A 148 1.32 -5.28 10.36
CA ALA A 148 2.12 -6.48 10.04
C ALA A 148 2.13 -6.82 8.55
N MET A 149 1.28 -6.20 7.73
CA MET A 149 1.10 -6.52 6.31
C MET A 149 2.42 -6.51 5.53
N HIS A 150 3.15 -5.39 5.54
CA HIS A 150 4.39 -5.25 4.77
C HIS A 150 5.50 -6.20 5.25
N ARG A 151 5.58 -6.46 6.56
CA ARG A 151 6.51 -7.45 7.12
C ARG A 151 6.18 -8.87 6.68
N ARG A 152 4.90 -9.21 6.52
CA ARG A 152 4.48 -10.54 6.04
C ARG A 152 4.67 -10.66 4.53
N LEU A 153 4.42 -9.60 3.76
CA LEU A 153 4.72 -9.54 2.33
C LEU A 153 6.23 -9.67 2.07
N SER A 154 7.09 -8.99 2.83
CA SER A 154 8.54 -9.10 2.63
C SER A 154 9.03 -10.54 2.79
N LYS A 155 8.58 -11.24 3.85
CA LYS A 155 8.90 -12.67 4.05
C LYS A 155 8.42 -13.52 2.86
N ARG A 156 7.21 -13.27 2.37
CA ARG A 156 6.63 -14.00 1.23
C ARG A 156 7.39 -13.75 -0.06
N LEU A 157 7.83 -12.52 -0.31
CA LEU A 157 8.64 -12.15 -1.47
C LEU A 157 10.05 -12.77 -1.41
N GLN A 158 10.68 -12.78 -0.23
CA GLN A 158 12.01 -13.36 -0.03
C GLN A 158 12.03 -14.88 -0.25
N MET A 159 10.94 -15.58 0.05
CA MET A 159 10.81 -17.02 -0.23
C MET A 159 10.77 -17.38 -1.72
N LEU A 160 10.60 -16.40 -2.62
CA LEU A 160 10.50 -16.60 -4.06
C LEU A 160 11.82 -16.33 -4.81
N SER A 161 12.95 -16.24 -4.09
CA SER A 161 14.26 -15.90 -4.69
C SER A 161 14.24 -14.61 -5.52
N LEU A 162 13.38 -13.66 -5.15
CA LEU A 162 13.28 -12.35 -5.79
C LEU A 162 14.34 -11.40 -5.26
N ALA A 163 14.79 -10.46 -6.09
CA ALA A 163 15.62 -9.33 -5.66
C ALA A 163 14.76 -8.33 -4.86
N VAL A 164 14.70 -8.51 -3.54
CA VAL A 164 13.88 -7.70 -2.63
C VAL A 164 14.74 -6.68 -1.89
N ARG A 165 14.46 -5.39 -2.07
CA ARG A 165 14.99 -4.31 -1.24
C ARG A 165 14.05 -4.08 -0.05
N ILE A 166 14.59 -4.01 1.17
CA ILE A 166 13.81 -3.68 2.37
C ILE A 166 14.34 -2.38 2.96
N THR A 167 13.44 -1.44 3.21
CA THR A 167 13.73 -0.14 3.81
C THR A 167 12.90 0.07 5.08
N ALA A 168 13.47 0.80 6.04
CA ALA A 168 12.73 1.31 7.19
C ALA A 168 11.86 2.51 6.75
N PRO A 169 10.78 2.84 7.47
CA PRO A 169 9.94 3.97 7.11
C PRO A 169 10.76 5.27 7.14
N THR A 170 10.79 5.98 6.01
CA THR A 170 11.46 7.27 5.89
C THR A 170 10.60 8.31 6.60
N GLY A 171 10.93 8.64 7.85
CA GLY A 171 10.24 9.70 8.60
C GLY A 171 9.26 9.22 9.66
N ALA A 172 9.75 8.46 10.65
CA ALA A 172 9.40 8.79 12.02
C ALA A 172 10.54 9.66 12.56
N VAL A 173 10.32 10.97 12.69
CA VAL A 173 11.03 11.72 13.73
C VAL A 173 10.77 10.92 15.00
N ALA A 174 11.83 10.31 15.54
CA ALA A 174 11.76 9.68 16.84
C ALA A 174 11.14 10.71 17.79
N LYS A 175 9.90 10.49 18.23
CA LYS A 175 9.39 11.20 19.40
C LYS A 175 10.29 10.73 20.53
N THR A 176 11.30 11.54 20.82
CA THR A 176 12.12 11.45 22.01
C THR A 176 11.16 11.28 23.18
N ALA A 177 11.21 10.12 23.85
CA ALA A 177 10.61 9.96 25.15
C ALA A 177 11.45 10.77 26.16
N ALA A 178 11.38 12.10 26.06
CA ALA A 178 11.69 12.99 27.15
C ALA A 178 10.47 12.96 28.09
N GLY A 179 10.49 12.02 29.03
CA GLY A 179 9.40 11.74 29.95
C GLY A 179 9.92 11.42 31.35
N ARG A 180 10.48 12.44 32.01
CA ARG A 180 10.40 12.72 33.45
C ARG A 180 10.30 11.50 34.39
N PHE A 181 11.43 11.02 34.90
CA PHE A 181 11.49 10.57 36.28
C PHE A 181 12.09 11.71 37.12
N GLY A 182 11.17 12.56 37.58
CA GLY A 182 11.44 13.49 38.66
C GLY A 182 11.75 12.71 39.94
N ALA A 183 12.70 13.26 40.68
CA ALA A 183 13.07 12.93 42.05
C ALA A 183 11.90 12.46 42.93
N PHE A 184 12.12 11.36 43.64
CA PHE A 184 11.62 11.20 44.99
C PHE A 184 12.80 11.09 45.95
N ALA A 185 12.79 11.99 46.92
CA ALA A 185 13.76 12.14 47.98
C ALA A 185 13.58 11.06 49.07
N ARG A 186 14.69 10.80 49.78
CA ARG A 186 14.85 10.42 51.20
C ARG A 186 13.63 9.88 51.97
N PHE A 187 13.80 8.74 52.64
CA PHE A 187 13.93 8.60 54.11
C PHE A 187 13.95 7.11 54.50
N GLY A 188 14.86 6.72 55.40
CA GLY A 188 14.97 5.36 55.95
C GLY A 188 16.41 4.94 56.16
#